data_AF-A0A4U9TTT4-F1
#
_entry.id   AF-A0A4U9TTT4-F1
#
_cell.length_a   1.000
_cell.length_b   1.000
_cell.length_c   1.000
_cell.angle_alpha   90.00
_cell.angle_beta   90.00
_cell.angle_gamma   90.00
#
_symmetry.space_group_name_H-M   'P 1'
#
loop_
_entity.id
_entity.type
_entity.pdbx_description
1 polymer ?
#
loop_
_entity_poly.entity_id
_entity_poly.type
_entity_poly.pdbx_seq_one_letter_code
_entity_poly.pdbx_strand_id
1 'polypeptide(L)'
;MHRKILFLVVLTASSGTLAKGINNFTQAKAAAAKINQDAPGSFYCGCKIDWQGKKGIPDLGSCGYQVRKNAQRAERIEWEHVVPAWQFGHQLQCWQQGGRKNCNKDPVLSPDRDRLAQPATCHR
;
A
#
# COMPACT_ATOMS: atom_id res chain seq x y z
N MET A 1 -12.69 -17.33 -65.49
CA MET A 1 -12.16 -16.08 -64.90
C MET A 1 -13.11 -15.64 -63.79
N HIS A 2 -12.58 -15.27 -62.61
CA HIS A 2 -13.25 -14.74 -61.40
C HIS A 2 -13.55 -15.73 -60.25
N ARG A 3 -12.50 -16.14 -59.52
CA ARG A 3 -12.60 -16.59 -58.11
C ARG A 3 -12.97 -15.38 -57.25
N LYS A 4 -14.19 -15.34 -56.71
CA LYS A 4 -14.57 -14.35 -55.69
C LYS A 4 -13.99 -14.81 -54.34
N ILE A 5 -12.90 -14.17 -53.91
CA ILE A 5 -12.33 -14.36 -52.57
C ILE A 5 -13.02 -13.34 -51.65
N LEU A 6 -13.90 -13.82 -50.77
CA LEU A 6 -14.55 -13.01 -49.76
C LEU A 6 -13.59 -12.86 -48.56
N PHE A 7 -12.91 -11.73 -48.45
CA PHE A 7 -12.10 -11.41 -47.28
C PHE A 7 -13.02 -10.99 -46.12
N LEU A 8 -13.21 -11.90 -45.17
CA LEU A 8 -13.92 -11.66 -43.93
C LEU A 8 -12.96 -10.93 -42.97
N VAL A 9 -13.09 -9.60 -42.88
CA VAL A 9 -12.34 -8.78 -41.91
C VAL A 9 -12.94 -9.03 -40.53
N VAL A 10 -12.26 -9.83 -39.71
CA VAL A 10 -12.60 -10.02 -38.30
C VAL A 10 -12.03 -8.84 -37.52
N LEU A 11 -12.89 -7.88 -37.19
CA LEU A 11 -12.54 -6.75 -36.34
C LEU A 11 -12.54 -7.21 -34.88
N THR A 12 -11.38 -7.61 -34.35
CA THR A 12 -11.22 -7.97 -32.94
C THR A 12 -11.30 -6.71 -32.07
N ALA A 13 -12.47 -6.44 -31.49
CA ALA A 13 -12.64 -5.39 -30.49
C ALA A 13 -11.79 -5.73 -29.25
N SER A 14 -10.73 -4.96 -29.03
CA SER A 14 -9.92 -5.06 -27.83
C SER A 14 -10.66 -4.39 -26.67
N SER A 15 -11.37 -5.17 -25.87
CA SER A 15 -11.95 -4.68 -24.62
C SER A 15 -10.83 -4.32 -23.65
N GLY A 16 -10.47 -3.03 -23.59
CA GLY A 16 -9.55 -2.53 -22.58
C GLY A 16 -10.15 -2.71 -21.19
N THR A 17 -9.61 -3.63 -20.40
CA THR A 17 -10.01 -3.79 -19.00
C THR A 17 -9.48 -2.59 -18.21
N LEU A 18 -10.36 -1.72 -17.72
CA LEU A 18 -9.96 -0.67 -16.78
C LEU A 18 -9.56 -1.33 -15.46
N ALA A 19 -8.26 -1.37 -15.15
CA ALA A 19 -7.79 -1.88 -13.87
C ALA A 19 -8.40 -1.03 -12.74
N LYS A 20 -9.11 -1.67 -11.81
CA LYS A 20 -9.69 -0.99 -10.64
C LYS A 20 -8.55 -0.59 -9.70
N GLY A 21 -7.99 0.59 -9.93
CA GLY A 21 -6.85 1.12 -9.19
C GLY A 21 -7.16 1.36 -7.70
N ILE A 22 -6.10 1.38 -6.90
CA ILE A 22 -6.16 1.83 -5.50
C ILE A 22 -6.28 3.36 -5.52
N ASN A 23 -7.40 3.87 -5.03
CA ASN A 23 -7.74 5.30 -5.11
C ASN A 23 -7.76 6.00 -3.75
N ASN A 24 -7.44 5.29 -2.67
CA ASN A 24 -7.28 5.87 -1.34
C ASN A 24 -6.42 4.99 -0.43
N PHE A 25 -5.92 5.60 0.64
CA PHE A 25 -5.08 4.96 1.64
C PHE A 25 -5.73 3.74 2.32
N THR A 26 -7.06 3.71 2.48
CA THR A 26 -7.75 2.56 3.09
C THR A 26 -7.73 1.35 2.18
N GLN A 27 -7.93 1.55 0.87
CA GLN A 27 -7.78 0.50 -0.14
C GLN A 27 -6.32 0.04 -0.21
N ALA A 28 -5.36 0.96 -0.13
CA ALA A 28 -3.94 0.64 -0.10
C ALA A 28 -3.58 -0.30 1.04
N LYS A 29 -4.01 0.01 2.27
CA LYS A 29 -3.78 -0.86 3.45
C LYS A 29 -4.41 -2.24 3.31
N ALA A 30 -5.60 -2.33 2.72
CA ALA A 30 -6.27 -3.61 2.52
C ALA A 30 -5.53 -4.47 1.47
N ALA A 31 -5.06 -3.85 0.38
CA ALA A 31 -4.25 -4.54 -0.61
C ALA A 31 -2.90 -4.97 -0.03
N ALA A 32 -2.25 -4.09 0.75
CA ALA A 32 -0.98 -4.38 1.41
C ALA A 32 -1.11 -5.57 2.38
N ALA A 33 -2.18 -5.64 3.18
CA ALA A 33 -2.44 -6.77 4.07
C ALA A 33 -2.56 -8.10 3.32
N LYS A 34 -3.16 -8.08 2.11
CA LYS A 34 -3.26 -9.27 1.24
C LYS A 34 -1.91 -9.68 0.66
N ILE A 35 -1.10 -8.72 0.22
CA ILE A 35 0.23 -8.99 -0.36
C ILE A 35 1.20 -9.53 0.69
N ASN A 36 1.07 -9.11 1.95
CA ASN A 36 1.98 -9.47 3.03
C ASN A 36 1.53 -10.70 3.84
N GLN A 37 0.49 -11.42 3.41
CA GLN A 37 0.05 -12.65 4.09
C GLN A 37 1.18 -13.67 4.20
N ASP A 38 1.93 -13.85 3.11
CA ASP A 38 3.03 -14.81 3.00
C ASP A 38 4.40 -14.19 3.25
N ALA A 39 4.45 -12.96 3.81
CA ALA A 39 5.71 -12.31 4.10
C ALA A 39 6.49 -13.11 5.18
N PRO A 40 7.81 -13.31 5.02
CA PRO A 40 8.60 -14.10 5.97
C PRO A 40 8.72 -13.45 7.36
N GLY A 41 8.41 -12.16 7.46
CA GLY A 41 8.35 -11.43 8.72
C GLY A 41 8.12 -9.93 8.52
N SER A 42 8.12 -9.18 9.62
CA SER A 42 8.02 -7.73 9.62
C SER A 42 9.23 -7.08 8.97
N PHE A 43 9.03 -5.90 8.38
CA PHE A 43 10.02 -5.30 7.49
C PHE A 43 11.38 -5.01 8.15
N TYR A 44 11.37 -4.44 9.36
CA TYR A 44 12.61 -4.04 10.02
C TYR A 44 13.18 -5.11 10.96
N CYS A 45 12.34 -5.88 11.65
CA CYS A 45 12.78 -6.82 12.68
C CYS A 45 12.62 -8.30 12.28
N GLY A 46 11.96 -8.59 11.15
CA GLY A 46 11.74 -9.97 10.72
C GLY A 46 10.82 -10.79 11.63
N CYS A 47 9.96 -10.15 12.43
CA CYS A 47 9.04 -10.86 13.32
C CYS A 47 7.92 -11.51 12.51
N LYS A 48 7.57 -12.76 12.80
CA LYS A 48 6.38 -13.40 12.21
C LYS A 48 5.14 -12.55 12.48
N ILE A 49 4.21 -12.53 11.54
CA ILE A 49 2.98 -11.74 11.64
C ILE A 49 1.79 -12.68 11.53
N ASP A 50 0.92 -12.66 12.53
CA ASP A 50 -0.42 -13.25 12.44
C ASP A 50 -1.40 -12.22 11.87
N TRP A 51 -2.02 -12.53 10.74
CA TRP A 51 -2.93 -11.64 10.04
C TRP A 51 -4.39 -11.96 10.36
N GLN A 52 -5.05 -11.05 11.07
CA GLN A 52 -6.48 -11.10 11.37
C GLN A 52 -7.21 -10.10 10.47
N GLY A 53 -7.54 -10.54 9.27
CA GLY A 53 -8.13 -9.70 8.22
C GLY A 53 -7.17 -8.59 7.77
N LYS A 54 -7.44 -7.34 8.16
CA LYS A 54 -6.59 -6.17 7.81
C LYS A 54 -5.58 -5.81 8.91
N LYS A 55 -5.64 -6.47 10.07
CA LYS A 55 -4.79 -6.22 11.24
C LYS A 55 -3.68 -7.27 11.28
N GLY A 56 -2.43 -6.85 11.39
CA GLY A 56 -1.31 -7.74 11.67
C GLY A 56 -0.93 -7.68 13.15
N ILE A 57 -0.69 -8.83 13.76
CA ILE A 57 -0.20 -8.97 15.13
C ILE A 57 1.20 -9.59 15.04
N PRO A 58 2.27 -8.87 15.42
CA PRO A 58 3.61 -9.43 15.38
C PRO A 58 3.85 -10.38 16.56
N ASP A 59 4.45 -11.53 16.28
CA ASP A 59 5.05 -12.39 17.29
C ASP A 59 6.43 -11.83 17.65
N LEU A 60 6.50 -11.03 18.71
CA LEU A 60 7.75 -10.40 19.16
C LEU A 60 8.79 -11.43 19.64
N GLY A 61 8.35 -12.61 20.11
CA GLY A 61 9.23 -13.69 20.54
C GLY A 61 9.96 -14.33 19.37
N SER A 62 9.31 -14.45 18.21
CA SER A 62 9.90 -15.05 17.00
C SER A 62 11.19 -14.38 16.50
N CYS A 63 11.37 -13.10 16.81
CA CYS A 63 12.49 -12.26 16.37
C CYS A 63 13.34 -11.73 17.55
N GLY A 64 13.00 -12.07 18.79
CA GLY A 64 13.68 -11.55 19.99
C GLY A 64 13.50 -10.04 20.22
N TYR A 65 12.43 -9.45 19.70
CA TYR A 65 12.19 -8.01 19.82
C TYR A 65 11.88 -7.60 21.26
N GLN A 66 12.53 -6.53 21.74
CA GLN A 66 12.32 -5.98 23.08
C GLN A 66 11.59 -4.64 23.01
N VAL A 67 10.48 -4.55 23.76
CA VAL A 67 9.68 -3.33 23.84
C VAL A 67 10.46 -2.25 24.59
N ARG A 68 10.70 -1.11 23.93
CA ARG A 68 11.41 0.03 24.53
C ARG A 68 10.54 0.89 25.45
N LYS A 69 9.36 1.32 24.98
CA LYS A 69 8.51 2.30 25.71
C LYS A 69 7.00 2.06 25.60
N ASN A 70 6.50 1.54 24.48
CA ASN A 70 5.06 1.45 24.23
C ASN A 70 4.66 0.02 23.82
N ALA A 71 4.22 -0.78 24.79
CA ALA A 71 3.79 -2.16 24.58
C ALA A 71 2.58 -2.25 23.64
N GLN A 72 1.56 -1.41 23.85
CA GLN A 72 0.35 -1.40 23.02
C GLN A 72 0.64 -1.13 21.54
N ARG A 73 1.69 -0.34 21.25
CA ARG A 73 2.14 -0.09 19.87
C ARG A 73 2.93 -1.26 19.31
N ALA A 74 3.78 -1.91 20.12
CA ALA A 74 4.56 -3.07 19.71
C ALA A 74 3.68 -4.29 19.37
N GLU A 75 2.50 -4.41 19.99
CA GLU A 75 1.53 -5.51 19.79
C GLU A 75 0.73 -5.44 18.47
N ARG A 76 1.01 -4.46 17.60
CA ARG A 76 0.32 -4.33 16.31
C ARG A 76 1.28 -3.91 15.21
N ILE A 77 0.94 -4.33 14.00
CA ILE A 77 1.55 -3.82 12.79
C ILE A 77 0.97 -2.45 12.44
N GLU A 78 1.85 -1.48 12.19
CA GLU A 78 1.52 -0.25 11.46
C GLU A 78 2.14 -0.32 10.06
N TRP A 79 1.45 0.29 9.08
CA TRP A 79 1.93 0.40 7.71
C TRP A 79 2.91 1.56 7.60
N GLU A 80 4.15 1.25 7.26
CA GLU A 80 5.23 2.23 7.18
C GLU A 80 5.30 2.84 5.79
N HIS A 81 5.52 4.15 5.74
CA HIS A 81 5.90 4.80 4.50
C HIS A 81 7.42 4.78 4.45
N VAL A 82 8.01 3.86 3.67
CA VAL A 82 9.47 3.74 3.51
C VAL A 82 10.10 5.11 3.19
N VAL A 83 9.42 5.87 2.32
CA VAL A 83 9.66 7.30 2.18
C VAL A 83 8.53 8.04 2.93
N PRO A 84 8.83 8.80 3.99
CA PRO A 84 7.80 9.49 4.77
C PRO A 84 6.98 10.45 3.92
N ALA A 85 5.66 10.52 4.19
CA ALA A 85 4.76 11.47 3.50
C ALA A 85 5.23 12.92 3.57
N TRP A 86 5.96 13.29 4.61
CA TRP A 86 6.54 14.61 4.77
C TRP A 86 7.55 14.93 3.67
N GLN A 87 8.38 13.96 3.25
CA GLN A 87 9.45 14.18 2.28
C GLN A 87 8.94 14.75 0.95
N PHE A 88 7.81 14.23 0.47
CA PHE A 88 7.20 14.65 -0.79
C PHE A 88 6.03 15.62 -0.62
N GLY A 89 5.59 15.90 0.61
CA GLY A 89 4.40 16.72 0.86
C GLY A 89 4.63 18.05 1.55
N HIS A 90 5.68 18.20 2.35
CA HIS A 90 5.79 19.35 3.26
C HIS A 90 5.90 20.70 2.53
N GLN A 91 6.36 20.72 1.29
CA GLN A 91 6.50 21.95 0.50
C GLN A 91 5.19 22.41 -0.16
N LEU A 92 4.16 21.56 -0.15
CA LEU A 92 2.87 21.87 -0.77
C LEU A 92 2.10 22.91 0.05
N GLN A 93 1.36 23.79 -0.62
CA GLN A 93 0.54 24.81 0.03
C GLN A 93 -0.50 24.21 0.98
N CYS A 94 -1.14 23.10 0.59
CA CYS A 94 -2.07 22.38 1.46
C CYS A 94 -1.42 22.01 2.80
N TRP A 95 -0.13 21.66 2.79
CA TRP A 95 0.59 21.22 3.97
C TRP A 95 0.95 22.40 4.85
N GLN A 96 1.36 23.51 4.26
CA GLN A 96 1.62 24.75 4.98
C GLN A 96 0.35 25.30 5.66
N GLN A 97 -0.82 25.09 5.05
CA GLN A 97 -2.10 25.61 5.54
C GLN A 97 -2.83 24.69 6.54
N GLY A 98 -2.35 23.47 6.80
CA GLY A 98 -3.04 22.55 7.71
C GLY A 98 -2.43 21.16 7.86
N GLY A 99 -1.15 21.02 7.52
CA GLY A 99 -0.40 19.77 7.59
C GLY A 99 -0.91 18.67 6.67
N ARG A 100 -0.45 17.44 6.91
CA ARG A 100 -0.82 16.25 6.15
C ARG A 100 -2.34 16.08 5.98
N LYS A 101 -3.12 16.37 7.02
CA LYS A 101 -4.59 16.20 7.00
C LYS A 101 -5.24 17.06 5.92
N ASN A 102 -4.74 18.27 5.71
CA ASN A 102 -5.28 19.20 4.73
C ASN A 102 -4.90 18.81 3.29
N CYS A 103 -3.82 18.06 3.10
CA CYS A 103 -3.41 17.52 1.79
C CYS A 103 -4.08 16.21 1.39
N ASN A 104 -5.11 15.74 2.11
CA ASN A 104 -5.66 14.40 1.91
C ASN A 104 -6.25 14.13 0.51
N LYS A 105 -6.64 15.20 -0.19
CA LYS A 105 -7.19 15.19 -1.56
C LYS A 105 -6.27 15.92 -2.55
N ASP A 106 -5.08 16.32 -2.11
CA ASP A 106 -4.13 17.00 -2.98
C ASP A 106 -3.70 16.02 -4.10
N PRO A 107 -3.79 16.40 -5.38
CA PRO A 107 -3.53 15.50 -6.49
C PRO A 107 -2.06 15.10 -6.61
N VAL A 108 -1.14 15.85 -6.00
CA VAL A 108 0.29 15.51 -5.93
C VAL A 108 0.53 14.55 -4.76
N LEU A 109 0.01 14.86 -3.57
CA LEU A 109 0.29 14.04 -2.39
C LEU A 109 -0.45 12.70 -2.37
N SER A 110 -1.70 12.67 -2.81
CA SER A 110 -2.59 11.52 -2.60
C SER A 110 -2.13 10.26 -3.32
N PRO A 111 -1.75 10.30 -4.62
CA PRO A 111 -1.25 9.14 -5.33
C PRO A 111 0.01 8.55 -4.70
N ASP A 112 0.96 9.41 -4.31
CA ASP A 112 2.22 8.98 -3.71
C ASP A 112 2.01 8.37 -2.32
N ARG A 113 1.18 9.01 -1.48
CA ARG A 113 0.78 8.47 -0.18
C ARG A 113 0.14 7.08 -0.30
N ASP A 114 -0.71 6.88 -1.31
CA ASP A 114 -1.50 5.66 -1.43
C ASP A 114 -0.70 4.50 -2.07
N ARG A 115 0.32 4.81 -2.88
CA ARG A 115 1.23 3.80 -3.45
C ARG A 115 2.35 3.39 -2.50
N LEU A 116 2.68 4.24 -1.52
CA LEU A 116 3.74 4.01 -0.54
C LEU A 116 3.26 3.34 0.75
N ALA A 117 2.09 2.71 0.76
CA ALA A 117 1.68 1.80 1.84
C ALA A 117 2.53 0.51 1.76
N GLN A 118 3.77 0.62 2.19
CA GLN A 118 4.79 -0.42 2.21
C GLN A 118 4.95 -0.93 3.66
N PRO A 119 5.76 -1.98 3.88
CA PRO A 119 5.41 -3.17 4.66
C PRO A 119 5.13 -2.97 6.15
N ALA A 120 4.59 -4.04 6.73
CA ALA A 120 4.30 -4.18 8.14
C ALA A 120 5.55 -4.01 9.02
N THR A 121 5.59 -3.02 9.91
CA THR A 121 6.76 -2.79 10.78
C THR A 121 6.51 -3.13 12.24
N CYS A 122 7.52 -3.71 12.88
CA CYS A 122 7.77 -3.52 14.31
C CYS A 122 8.23 -2.07 14.53
N HIS A 123 7.71 -1.37 15.54
CA HIS A 123 8.24 -0.05 15.89
C HIS A 123 9.54 -0.18 16.66
N ARG A 124 10.53 0.69 16.43
CA ARG A 124 11.72 0.77 17.29
C ARG A 124 11.44 1.65 18.52
#